data_AF-A0A5E4DHQ4-F1
#
_entry.id   AF-A0A5E4DHQ4-F1
#
_cell.length_a   1.000
_cell.length_b   1.000
_cell.length_c   1.000
_cell.angle_alpha   90.00
_cell.angle_beta   90.00
_cell.angle_gamma   90.00
#
_symmetry.space_group_name_H-M   'P 1'
#
loop_
_entity.id
_entity.type
_entity.pdbx_description
1 polymer ?
#
loop_
_entity_poly.entity_id
_entity_poly.type
_entity_poly.pdbx_seq_one_letter_code
_entity_poly.pdbx_strand_id
1 'polypeptide(L)'
;ESLPGTHVEVLTFPDSHRGLRRQKRDWVIPPISCPENEKGPFPKELVQIKSNRDKETKVFYSITGQGADSPPVGVFIIERETGKLKVTEPLDREKIAKYILFSHAVSSNGNAVEDPMEIVITVTDQNDNRPEFIQEVFQGSVMEGALPGTCV
;
A
#
# COMPACT_ATOMS: atom_id res chain seq x y z
N GLU A 1 12.78 34.28 -6.72
CA GLU A 1 13.17 33.15 -7.59
C GLU A 1 12.67 31.85 -6.98
N SER A 2 11.53 31.38 -7.45
CA SER A 2 10.81 30.23 -6.90
C SER A 2 11.12 28.97 -7.71
N LEU A 3 11.53 27.93 -6.99
CA LEU A 3 11.87 26.58 -7.46
C LEU A 3 10.71 25.94 -8.26
N PRO A 4 11.00 25.12 -9.29
CA PRO A 4 9.97 24.50 -10.11
C PRO A 4 9.26 23.39 -9.33
N GLY A 5 7.92 23.48 -9.31
CA GLY A 5 7.04 22.61 -8.56
C GLY A 5 7.06 21.16 -9.06
N THR A 6 6.99 20.26 -8.09
CA THR A 6 6.79 18.82 -8.23
C THR A 6 5.54 18.55 -9.08
N HIS A 7 5.73 18.00 -10.27
CA HIS A 7 4.63 17.63 -11.16
C HIS A 7 3.97 16.35 -10.62
N VAL A 8 2.77 16.47 -10.07
CA VAL A 8 1.96 15.32 -9.65
C VAL A 8 1.26 14.74 -10.88
N GLU A 9 1.59 13.50 -11.24
CA GLU A 9 0.94 12.80 -12.36
C GLU A 9 -0.53 12.46 -12.03
N VAL A 10 -1.42 12.78 -12.97
CA VAL A 10 -2.86 12.53 -12.87
C VAL A 10 -3.23 11.44 -13.88
N LEU A 11 -3.78 10.32 -13.42
CA LEU A 11 -4.21 9.20 -14.27
C LEU A 11 -5.74 9.19 -14.48
N THR A 12 -6.18 8.85 -15.69
CA THR A 12 -7.61 8.82 -16.11
C THR A 12 -7.95 7.48 -16.77
N PHE A 13 -9.17 6.98 -16.51
CA PHE A 13 -9.68 5.70 -17.04
C PHE A 13 -10.14 5.81 -18.51
N PRO A 14 -10.04 4.74 -19.33
CA PRO A 14 -10.38 4.75 -20.75
C PRO A 14 -11.85 4.41 -21.06
N ASP A 15 -12.29 4.85 -22.25
CA ASP A 15 -13.62 4.67 -22.84
C ASP A 15 -13.64 3.50 -23.85
N SER A 16 -14.82 2.92 -24.10
CA SER A 16 -15.04 1.66 -24.83
C SER A 16 -15.58 1.89 -26.24
N HIS A 17 -14.74 1.76 -27.27
CA HIS A 17 -15.21 1.66 -28.66
C HIS A 17 -14.64 0.44 -29.39
N ARG A 18 -15.56 -0.29 -30.04
CA ARG A 18 -15.33 -1.50 -30.86
C ARG A 18 -14.37 -1.25 -32.01
N GLY A 19 -13.33 -2.06 -32.09
CA GLY A 19 -12.42 -2.20 -33.22
C GLY A 19 -11.25 -3.10 -32.83
N LEU A 20 -10.61 -3.74 -33.81
CA LEU A 20 -9.32 -4.43 -33.63
C LEU A 20 -8.26 -3.37 -33.30
N ARG A 21 -8.23 -2.97 -32.04
CA ARG A 21 -7.42 -1.90 -31.48
C ARG A 21 -6.87 -2.50 -30.20
N ARG A 22 -5.54 -2.51 -30.06
CA ARG A 22 -4.79 -3.01 -28.89
C ARG A 22 -5.67 -2.90 -27.63
N GLN A 23 -6.18 -4.04 -27.17
CA GLN A 23 -6.96 -4.06 -25.93
C GLN A 23 -6.02 -3.52 -24.86
N LYS A 24 -6.35 -2.32 -24.40
CA LYS A 24 -5.67 -1.67 -23.31
C LYS A 24 -5.86 -2.64 -22.14
N ARG A 25 -4.79 -3.33 -21.75
CA ARG A 25 -4.78 -4.16 -20.53
C ARG A 25 -5.44 -3.31 -19.45
N ASP A 26 -6.42 -3.88 -18.76
CA ASP A 26 -7.00 -3.31 -17.55
C ASP A 26 -5.88 -2.65 -16.76
N TRP A 27 -6.04 -1.38 -16.42
CA TRP A 27 -5.00 -0.66 -15.68
C TRP A 27 -4.89 -1.30 -14.31
N VAL A 28 -3.97 -2.23 -14.16
CA VAL A 28 -3.57 -2.77 -12.87
C VAL A 28 -2.76 -1.67 -12.18
N ILE A 29 -3.26 -1.18 -11.04
CA ILE A 29 -2.48 -0.27 -10.20
C ILE A 29 -1.22 -1.01 -9.75
N PRO A 30 -0.02 -0.45 -9.96
CA PRO A 30 1.20 -1.08 -9.47
C PRO A 30 1.12 -1.21 -7.94
N PRO A 31 1.69 -2.28 -7.35
CA PRO A 31 1.67 -2.47 -5.90
C PRO A 31 2.22 -1.22 -5.20
N ILE A 32 1.47 -0.71 -4.23
CA ILE A 32 1.80 0.53 -3.51
C ILE A 32 2.79 0.17 -2.42
N SER A 33 3.99 0.76 -2.45
CA SER A 33 4.99 0.58 -1.40
C SER A 33 4.90 1.69 -0.35
N CYS A 34 4.72 1.33 0.92
CA CYS A 34 4.77 2.25 2.05
C CYS A 34 5.91 1.84 2.99
N PRO A 35 6.86 2.72 3.33
CA PRO A 35 7.86 2.40 4.34
C PRO A 35 7.20 2.14 5.69
N GLU A 36 7.73 1.17 6.44
CA GLU A 36 7.36 1.05 7.84
C GLU A 36 7.92 2.21 8.67
N ASN A 37 7.34 2.41 9.85
CA ASN A 37 7.80 3.37 10.85
C ASN A 37 7.93 4.81 10.31
N GLU A 38 7.14 5.15 9.28
CA GLU A 38 7.09 6.48 8.67
C GLU A 38 6.75 7.54 9.71
N LYS A 39 7.61 8.56 9.80
CA LYS A 39 7.42 9.71 10.70
C LYS A 39 6.83 10.87 9.92
N GLY A 40 5.73 11.44 10.40
CA GLY A 40 5.13 12.62 9.80
C GLY A 40 3.78 12.96 10.43
N PRO A 41 3.17 14.08 10.01
CA PRO A 41 1.78 14.35 10.36
C PRO A 41 0.88 13.35 9.62
N PHE A 42 0.17 12.54 10.37
CA PHE A 42 -0.89 11.69 9.83
C PHE A 42 -2.21 12.47 9.73
N PRO A 43 -3.09 12.16 8.76
CA PRO A 43 -2.98 11.08 7.77
C PRO A 43 -2.13 11.46 6.54
N LYS A 44 -1.36 10.50 6.00
CA LYS A 44 -0.50 10.67 4.83
C LYS A 44 -1.15 10.10 3.57
N GLU A 45 -1.18 10.88 2.49
CA GLU A 45 -1.71 10.44 1.20
C GLU A 45 -0.78 9.44 0.52
N LEU A 46 -1.36 8.32 0.06
CA LEU A 46 -0.66 7.25 -0.66
C LEU A 46 -0.89 7.34 -2.16
N VAL A 47 -2.16 7.33 -2.56
CA VAL A 47 -2.57 7.34 -3.96
C VAL A 47 -3.96 7.97 -4.10
N GLN A 48 -4.29 8.45 -5.29
CA GLN A 48 -5.63 8.91 -5.62
C GLN A 48 -6.27 7.97 -6.65
N ILE A 49 -7.46 7.48 -6.34
CA ILE A 49 -8.28 6.62 -7.19
C ILE A 49 -9.39 7.49 -7.80
N LYS A 50 -9.66 7.34 -9.09
CA LYS A 50 -10.71 8.10 -9.79
C LYS A 50 -11.40 7.26 -10.85
N SER A 51 -12.71 7.10 -10.85
CA SER A 51 -13.41 6.47 -11.99
C SER A 51 -13.45 7.42 -13.22
N ASN A 52 -13.50 6.86 -14.44
CA ASN A 52 -13.81 7.62 -15.67
C ASN A 52 -15.22 8.24 -15.63
N ARG A 53 -16.16 7.60 -14.93
CA ARG A 53 -17.57 8.01 -14.81
C ARG A 53 -17.79 9.21 -13.89
N ASP A 54 -16.74 9.66 -13.21
CA ASP A 54 -16.73 10.90 -12.42
C ASP A 54 -17.05 12.15 -13.28
N LYS A 55 -16.81 12.08 -14.59
CA LYS A 55 -17.16 13.15 -15.55
C LYS A 55 -18.66 13.28 -15.79
N GLU A 56 -19.40 12.18 -15.62
CA GLU A 56 -20.82 12.08 -15.96
C GLU A 56 -21.70 12.19 -14.72
N THR A 57 -21.26 11.62 -13.61
CA THR A 57 -22.00 11.56 -12.36
C THR A 57 -21.08 11.78 -11.18
N LYS A 58 -21.62 12.30 -10.07
CA LYS A 58 -20.85 12.40 -8.83
C LYS A 58 -20.63 10.99 -8.29
N VAL A 59 -19.35 10.60 -8.18
CA VAL A 59 -18.94 9.29 -7.68
C VAL A 59 -18.47 9.42 -6.24
N PHE A 60 -18.80 8.41 -5.44
CA PHE A 60 -18.39 8.25 -4.07
C PHE A 60 -17.50 7.02 -3.94
N TYR A 61 -16.32 7.20 -3.37
CA TYR A 61 -15.33 6.15 -3.17
C TYR A 61 -15.40 5.58 -1.76
N SER A 62 -15.26 4.26 -1.64
CA SER A 62 -15.08 3.56 -0.35
C SER A 62 -14.05 2.44 -0.51
N ILE A 63 -13.51 1.96 0.61
CA ILE A 63 -12.56 0.85 0.65
C ILE A 63 -13.03 -0.19 1.65
N THR A 64 -12.71 -1.46 1.36
CA THR A 64 -12.94 -2.59 2.25
C THR A 64 -11.72 -3.50 2.33
N GLY A 65 -11.57 -4.25 3.41
CA GLY A 65 -10.47 -5.20 3.64
C GLY A 65 -9.77 -5.00 4.98
N GLN A 66 -8.73 -5.79 5.19
CA GLN A 66 -7.87 -5.70 6.37
C GLN A 66 -7.13 -4.36 6.37
N GLY A 67 -7.24 -3.57 7.43
CA GLY A 67 -6.71 -2.20 7.45
C GLY A 67 -7.78 -1.12 7.20
N ALA A 68 -8.94 -1.51 6.66
CA ALA A 68 -10.06 -0.60 6.39
C ALA A 68 -11.24 -0.89 7.34
N ASP A 69 -12.18 -1.77 6.95
CA ASP A 69 -13.30 -2.21 7.78
C ASP A 69 -12.98 -3.40 8.68
N SER A 70 -11.99 -4.21 8.28
CA SER A 70 -11.60 -5.44 8.97
C SER A 70 -10.32 -5.21 9.78
N PRO A 71 -10.17 -5.83 10.97
CA PRO A 71 -9.09 -5.55 11.90
C PRO A 71 -7.70 -5.83 11.29
N PRO A 72 -6.72 -4.92 11.48
CA PRO A 72 -6.80 -3.65 12.20
C PRO A 72 -7.67 -2.62 11.45
N VAL A 73 -8.64 -2.00 12.13
CA VAL A 73 -9.64 -1.12 11.49
C VAL A 73 -9.11 0.31 11.45
N GLY A 74 -9.28 0.99 10.31
CA GLY A 74 -8.99 2.42 10.18
C GLY A 74 -7.52 2.80 9.94
N VAL A 75 -6.65 1.82 9.66
CA VAL A 75 -5.25 2.05 9.24
C VAL A 75 -5.19 2.79 7.90
N PHE A 76 -6.09 2.43 6.99
CA PHE A 76 -6.29 3.08 5.70
C PHE A 76 -7.66 3.71 5.63
N ILE A 77 -7.71 4.94 5.14
CA ILE A 77 -8.94 5.68 4.89
C ILE A 77 -8.94 6.19 3.46
N ILE A 78 -10.12 6.28 2.85
CA ILE A 78 -10.28 6.93 1.56
C ILE A 78 -11.22 8.13 1.69
N GLU A 79 -10.84 9.25 1.09
CA GLU A 79 -11.73 10.38 0.97
C GLU A 79 -12.85 10.08 -0.03
N ARG A 80 -14.09 10.14 0.44
CA ARG A 80 -15.28 9.73 -0.34
C ARG A 80 -15.45 10.50 -1.64
N GLU A 81 -15.11 11.78 -1.69
CA GLU A 81 -15.34 12.62 -2.88
C GLU A 81 -14.12 12.72 -3.79
N THR A 82 -12.90 12.70 -3.23
CA THR A 82 -11.66 12.88 -4.00
C THR A 82 -10.99 11.57 -4.37
N GLY A 83 -11.34 10.46 -3.71
CA GLY A 83 -10.74 9.15 -3.91
C GLY A 83 -9.30 9.05 -3.42
N LYS A 84 -8.86 9.97 -2.56
CA LYS A 84 -7.52 9.99 -1.98
C LYS A 84 -7.42 8.93 -0.87
N LEU A 85 -6.66 7.88 -1.13
CA LEU A 85 -6.30 6.85 -0.15
C LEU A 85 -5.18 7.38 0.73
N LYS A 86 -5.37 7.30 2.05
CA LYS A 86 -4.42 7.77 3.05
C LYS A 86 -4.17 6.70 4.10
N VAL A 87 -2.98 6.72 4.65
CA VAL A 87 -2.61 5.97 5.86
C VAL A 87 -2.75 6.88 7.08
N THR A 88 -3.30 6.36 8.17
CA THR A 88 -3.62 7.13 9.39
C THR A 88 -2.60 6.94 10.51
N GLU A 89 -1.80 5.90 10.45
CA GLU A 89 -0.85 5.51 11.49
C GLU A 89 0.44 4.92 10.88
N PRO A 90 1.57 4.93 11.61
CA PRO A 90 2.78 4.26 11.14
C PRO A 90 2.54 2.76 11.00
N LEU A 91 2.98 2.21 9.87
CA LEU A 91 2.91 0.78 9.59
C LEU A 91 4.12 0.07 10.19
N ASP A 92 3.95 -1.22 10.49
CA ASP A 92 4.96 -2.08 11.08
C ASP A 92 4.97 -3.38 10.27
N ARG A 93 6.09 -3.65 9.59
CA ARG A 93 6.21 -4.79 8.67
C ARG A 93 6.22 -6.11 9.44
N GLU A 94 6.80 -6.15 10.64
CA GLU A 94 6.80 -7.34 11.51
C GLU A 94 5.39 -7.76 11.91
N LYS A 95 4.47 -6.80 12.10
CA LYS A 95 3.06 -7.08 12.36
C LYS A 95 2.33 -7.49 11.08
N ILE A 96 2.36 -6.65 10.05
CA ILE A 96 1.64 -6.86 8.79
C ILE A 96 2.47 -6.32 7.62
N ALA A 97 3.12 -7.22 6.88
CA ALA A 97 3.94 -6.86 5.73
C ALA A 97 3.14 -6.47 4.47
N LYS A 98 1.87 -6.91 4.38
CA LYS A 98 1.05 -6.73 3.17
C LYS A 98 -0.42 -6.54 3.53
N TYR A 99 -1.04 -5.52 2.96
CA TYR A 99 -2.47 -5.27 3.04
C TYR A 99 -3.11 -5.44 1.66
N ILE A 100 -4.29 -6.08 1.65
CA ILE A 100 -5.12 -6.26 0.46
C ILE A 100 -6.43 -5.56 0.73
N LEU A 101 -6.69 -4.50 -0.03
CA LEU A 101 -7.91 -3.69 0.05
C LEU A 101 -8.67 -3.79 -1.26
N PHE A 102 -9.98 -3.58 -1.21
CA PHE A 102 -10.83 -3.43 -2.38
C PHE A 102 -11.45 -2.04 -2.36
N SER A 103 -11.28 -1.30 -3.46
CA SER A 103 -11.96 -0.03 -3.64
C SER A 103 -13.28 -0.21 -4.37
N HIS A 104 -14.26 0.59 -3.98
CA HIS A 104 -15.60 0.62 -4.57
C HIS A 104 -15.90 2.04 -5.01
N ALA A 105 -16.57 2.16 -6.16
CA ALA A 105 -17.02 3.43 -6.70
C ALA A 105 -18.54 3.36 -6.90
N VAL A 106 -19.27 4.25 -6.23
CA VAL A 106 -20.73 4.28 -6.22
C VAL A 106 -21.22 5.65 -6.67
N SER A 107 -22.15 5.70 -7.62
CA SER A 107 -22.78 6.96 -8.04
C SER A 107 -23.59 7.59 -6.91
N SER A 108 -23.90 8.88 -7.05
CA SER A 108 -24.89 9.57 -6.20
C SER A 108 -26.26 8.87 -6.12
N ASN A 109 -26.56 8.05 -7.13
CA ASN A 109 -27.84 7.36 -7.28
C ASN A 109 -27.83 5.98 -6.58
N GLY A 110 -26.73 5.64 -5.89
CA GLY A 110 -26.58 4.39 -5.12
C GLY A 110 -26.17 3.18 -5.95
N ASN A 111 -26.02 3.32 -7.26
CA ASN A 111 -25.57 2.24 -8.14
C ASN A 111 -24.04 2.20 -8.18
N ALA A 112 -23.46 1.00 -8.03
CA ALA A 112 -22.04 0.77 -8.29
C ALA A 112 -21.72 1.15 -9.75
N VAL A 113 -20.73 2.02 -9.93
CA VAL A 113 -20.34 2.52 -11.26
C VAL A 113 -19.18 1.75 -11.86
N GLU A 114 -18.33 1.18 -11.02
CA GLU A 114 -17.20 0.33 -11.39
C GLU A 114 -17.25 -0.97 -10.59
N ASP A 115 -16.62 -2.02 -11.13
CA ASP A 115 -16.34 -3.23 -10.37
C ASP A 115 -15.33 -2.96 -9.24
N PRO A 116 -15.40 -3.71 -8.13
CA PRO A 116 -14.43 -3.59 -7.05
C PRO A 116 -13.00 -3.82 -7.56
N MET A 117 -12.10 -2.90 -7.23
CA MET A 117 -10.71 -2.97 -7.68
C MET A 117 -9.78 -3.31 -6.52
N GLU A 118 -8.96 -4.35 -6.69
CA GLU A 118 -7.96 -4.78 -5.72
C GLU A 118 -6.79 -3.80 -5.64
N ILE A 119 -6.39 -3.48 -4.42
CA ILE A 119 -5.28 -2.60 -4.08
C ILE A 119 -4.36 -3.37 -3.15
N VAL A 120 -3.13 -3.58 -3.61
CA VAL A 120 -2.09 -4.25 -2.83
C VAL A 120 -1.13 -3.19 -2.28
N ILE A 121 -1.06 -3.10 -0.95
CA ILE A 121 -0.12 -2.23 -0.24
C ILE A 121 0.94 -3.11 0.40
N THR A 122 2.19 -2.90 0.02
CA THR A 122 3.36 -3.61 0.55
C THR A 122 4.11 -2.70 1.50
N VAL A 123 4.33 -3.16 2.73
CA VAL A 123 5.13 -2.43 3.71
C VAL A 123 6.60 -2.73 3.44
N THR A 124 7.39 -1.71 3.09
CA THR A 124 8.81 -1.88 2.82
C THR A 124 9.61 -1.79 4.11
N ASP A 125 10.53 -2.74 4.25
CA ASP A 125 11.46 -2.86 5.37
C ASP A 125 12.24 -1.56 5.60
N GLN A 126 12.33 -1.17 6.86
CA GLN A 126 13.35 -0.28 7.35
C GLN A 126 14.28 -1.09 8.25
N ASN A 127 15.58 -0.78 8.20
CA ASN A 127 16.55 -1.47 9.06
C ASN A 127 16.49 -0.92 10.50
N ASP A 128 15.35 -1.11 11.16
CA ASP A 128 15.10 -0.72 12.55
C ASP A 128 15.18 -1.91 13.53
N ASN A 129 15.27 -3.13 13.01
CA ASN A 129 15.51 -4.33 13.81
C ASN A 129 17.02 -4.59 14.01
N ARG A 130 17.52 -4.30 15.21
CA ARG A 130 18.88 -4.70 15.61
C ARG A 130 18.95 -6.22 15.77
N PRO A 131 20.04 -6.88 15.32
CA PRO A 131 20.19 -8.32 15.52
C PRO A 131 20.26 -8.63 17.01
N GLU A 132 19.54 -9.66 17.43
CA GLU A 132 19.57 -10.18 18.80
C GLU A 132 20.18 -11.57 18.80
N PHE A 133 21.07 -11.82 19.76
CA PHE A 133 21.61 -13.15 19.96
C PHE A 133 20.53 -14.07 20.52
N ILE A 134 20.49 -15.33 20.06
CA ILE A 134 19.55 -16.34 20.58
C ILE A 134 19.74 -16.64 22.07
N GLN A 135 20.92 -16.34 22.61
CA GLN A 135 21.30 -16.53 24.00
C GLN A 135 22.14 -15.33 24.46
N GLU A 136 21.97 -14.90 25.70
CA GLU A 136 22.79 -13.85 26.29
C GLU A 136 24.25 -14.31 26.46
N VAL A 137 24.47 -15.61 26.65
CA VAL A 137 25.79 -16.22 26.82
C VAL A 137 25.87 -17.49 25.97
N PHE A 138 26.93 -17.60 25.17
CA PHE A 138 27.28 -18.83 24.47
C PHE A 138 28.41 -19.51 25.21
N GLN A 139 28.26 -20.80 25.51
CA GLN A 139 29.29 -21.62 26.12
C GLN A 139 29.73 -22.69 25.13
N GLY A 140 31.04 -22.80 24.92
CA GLY A 140 31.66 -23.81 24.07
C GLY A 140 32.87 -24.42 24.78
N SER A 141 33.24 -25.64 24.40
CA SER A 141 34.42 -26.34 24.93
C SER A 141 35.14 -27.05 23.79
N VAL A 142 36.47 -26.99 23.80
CA VAL A 142 37.34 -27.56 22.77
C VAL A 142 38.51 -28.30 23.40
N MET A 143 38.97 -29.37 22.76
CA MET A 143 40.16 -30.08 23.21
C MET A 143 41.42 -29.25 22.98
N GLU A 144 42.37 -29.31 23.92
CA GLU A 144 43.63 -28.55 23.85
C GLU A 144 44.50 -28.88 22.63
N GLY A 145 44.37 -30.12 22.11
CA GLY A 145 45.08 -30.60 20.92
C GLY A 145 44.36 -30.35 19.60
N ALA A 146 43.30 -29.53 19.59
CA ALA A 146 42.52 -29.27 18.38
C ALA A 146 43.40 -28.58 17.32
N LEU A 147 43.32 -29.08 16.09
CA LEU A 147 44.04 -28.50 14.94
C LEU A 147 43.41 -27.15 14.54
N PRO A 148 44.17 -26.22 13.96
CA PRO A 148 43.63 -24.99 13.39
C PRO A 148 42.50 -25.28 12.40
N GLY A 149 41.35 -24.63 12.60
CA GLY A 149 40.14 -24.82 11.80
C GLY A 149 39.11 -25.80 12.40
N THR A 150 39.38 -26.36 13.59
CA THR A 150 38.38 -27.16 14.33
C THR A 150 37.24 -26.26 14.80
N CYS A 151 36.00 -26.56 14.39
CA CYS A 151 34.80 -25.84 14.78
C CYS A 151 34.39 -26.19 16.22
N VAL A 152 33.83 -25.22 16.96
CA VAL A 152 33.35 -25.36 18.35
C VAL A 152 31.95 -24.81 18.47
#